data_AF-A0A8T4BGY1-F1
#
_entry.id   AF-A0A8T4BGY1-F1
#
_cell.length_a   1.000
_cell.length_b   1.000
_cell.length_c   1.000
_cell.angle_alpha   90.00
_cell.angle_beta   90.00
_cell.angle_gamma   90.00
#
_symmetry.space_group_name_H-M   'P 1'
#
loop_
_entity.id
_entity.type
_entity.pdbx_description
1 polymer ?
#
loop_
_entity_poly.entity_id
_entity_poly.type
_entity_poly.pdbx_seq_one_letter_code
_entity_poly.pdbx_strand_id
1 'polypeptide(L)' 'MAEEYTCPYCESIFKDKEELSKHIDRIHGDSGILEGSR' A
#
# COMPACT_ATOMS: atom_id res chain seq x y z
N MET A 1 11.54 15.29 -6.40
CA MET A 1 11.26 14.38 -5.28
C MET A 1 11.00 13.00 -5.87
N ALA A 2 11.65 11.96 -5.36
CA ALA A 2 11.23 10.59 -5.65
C ALA A 2 10.00 10.29 -4.79
N GLU A 3 8.89 9.94 -5.42
CA GLU A 3 7.70 9.46 -4.73
C GLU A 3 7.91 7.99 -4.38
N GLU A 4 8.31 7.71 -3.14
CA GLU A 4 8.47 6.35 -2.61
C GLU A 4 7.20 5.93 -1.88
N TYR A 5 6.74 4.71 -2.12
CA TYR A 5 5.50 4.19 -1.56
C TYR A 5 5.80 3.48 -0.23
N THR A 6 5.51 4.14 0.88
CA THR A 6 5.73 3.57 2.22
C THR A 6 4.46 2.93 2.77
N CYS A 7 4.59 1.72 3.32
CA CYS A 7 3.49 1.03 3.97
C CYS A 7 3.19 1.64 5.34
N PRO A 8 1.96 2.09 5.63
CA PRO A 8 1.62 2.70 6.92
C PRO A 8 1.56 1.70 8.07
N TYR A 9 1.51 0.40 7.78
CA TYR A 9 1.39 -0.64 8.79
C TYR A 9 2.73 -1.18 9.30
N CYS A 10 3.77 -1.12 8.46
CA CYS A 10 5.09 -1.69 8.77
C CYS A 10 6.26 -0.84 8.26
N GLU A 11 5.99 0.36 7.75
CA GLU A 11 6.97 1.34 7.26
C GLU A 11 7.89 0.80 6.15
N SER A 12 7.45 -0.25 5.45
CA SER A 12 8.19 -0.83 4.33
C SER A 12 8.15 0.08 3.11
N ILE A 13 9.31 0.34 2.51
CA ILE A 13 9.47 1.23 1.35
C ILE A 13 9.37 0.40 0.07
N PHE A 14 8.48 0.81 -0.83
CA PHE A 14 8.25 0.21 -2.13
C PHE A 14 8.49 1.21 -3.25
N LYS A 15 8.98 0.69 -4.37
CA LYS A 15 9.23 1.43 -5.61
C LYS A 15 7.96 1.73 -6.42
N ASP A 16 6.89 0.97 -6.20
CA ASP A 16 5.68 1.03 -6.99
C ASP A 16 4.45 0.76 -6.12
N LYS A 17 3.33 1.42 -6.46
CA LYS A 17 2.04 1.22 -5.79
C LYS A 17 1.53 -0.22 -5.91
N GLU A 18 1.84 -0.93 -6.99
CA GLU A 18 1.43 -2.31 -7.21
C GLU A 18 2.05 -3.26 -6.18
N GLU A 19 3.34 -3.08 -5.90
CA GLU A 19 4.07 -3.87 -4.89
C GLU A 19 3.57 -3.53 -3.49
N LEU A 20 3.33 -2.25 -3.19
CA LEU A 20 2.73 -1.84 -1.94
C LEU A 20 1.32 -2.45 -1.75
N SER A 21 0.50 -2.46 -2.79
CA SER A 21 -0.86 -3.01 -2.75
C SER A 21 -0.86 -4.52 -2.53
N LYS A 22 -0.01 -5.26 -3.26
CA LYS A 22 0.16 -6.72 -3.06
C LYS A 22 0.74 -7.02 -1.68
N HIS A 23 1.63 -6.16 -1.18
CA HIS A 23 2.19 -6.29 0.15
C HIS A 23 1.11 -6.11 1.22
N ILE A 24 0.29 -5.06 1.14
CA ILE A 24 -0.81 -4.83 2.09
C ILE A 24 -1.82 -5.98 2.03
N ASP A 25 -2.18 -6.45 0.83
CA ASP A 25 -3.10 -7.59 0.66
C ASP A 25 -2.55 -8.89 1.27
N ARG A 26 -1.27 -9.21 1.07
CA ARG A 26 -0.67 -10.47 1.53
C ARG A 26 -0.20 -10.45 2.97
N ILE A 27 0.32 -9.32 3.45
CA ILE A 27 0.90 -9.16 4.79
C ILE A 27 -0.12 -8.60 5.76
N HIS A 28 -0.86 -7.58 5.33
CA HIS A 28 -1.83 -6.89 6.17
C HIS A 28 -3.26 -7.34 5.92
N GLY A 29 -3.54 -8.14 4.87
CA GLY A 29 -4.87 -8.69 4.59
C GLY A 29 -5.96 -7.65 4.35
N ASP A 30 -5.60 -6.36 4.33
CA ASP A 30 -6.56 -5.27 4.37
C ASP A 30 -6.95 -4.92 2.94
N SER A 31 -7.89 -5.72 2.45
CA SER A 31 -8.51 -5.56 1.14
C SER A 31 -9.21 -4.21 1.07
N GLY A 32 -8.49 -3.20 0.61
CA GLY A 32 -8.94 -2.31 -0.46
C GLY A 32 -10.27 -1.54 -0.27
N ILE A 33 -10.83 -1.42 0.93
CA ILE A 33 -11.96 -0.50 1.17
C ILE A 33 -11.41 0.84 1.67
N LEU A 34 -10.55 1.46 0.87
CA LEU A 34 -10.53 2.93 0.84
C LEU A 34 -11.57 3.31 -0.20
N GLU A 35 -12.80 3.30 0.30
CA GLU A 35 -14.04 3.78 -0.29
C GLU A 35 -13.80 5.13 -0.98
N GLY A 36 -13.45 5.04 -2.27
CA GLY A 36 -13.45 6.17 -3.17
C GLY A 36 -14.86 6.42 -3.67
N SER A 37 -15.54 7.38 -3.05
CA SER A 37 -16.56 8.24 -3.66
C SER A 37 -17.95 7.66 -3.94
N ARG A 38 -18.88 7.90 -3.01
CA ARG A 38 -20.13 8.60 -3.33
C ARG A 38 -20.56 9.50 -2.18
#